data_AF-A0A841RI33-F1
#
_entry.id   AF-A0A841RI33-F1
#
_cell.length_a   1.000
_cell.length_b   1.000
_cell.length_c   1.000
_cell.angle_alpha   90.00
_cell.angle_beta   90.00
_cell.angle_gamma   90.00
#
_symmetry.space_group_name_H-M   'P 1'
#
loop_
_entity.id
_entity.type
_entity.pdbx_description
1 polymer ?
#
loop_
_entity_poly.entity_id
_entity_poly.type
_entity_poly.pdbx_seq_one_letter_code
_entity_poly.pdbx_strand_id
1 'polypeptide(L)'
;MSLMNLVGADSAFGDVVQLKRSRPRHLNEEGLMTEAPAKTGKFGEMVVDALNSANNAEQDSAGLMQQMITDPDSVDVHDVTIAMAKAEMAVNLTKSVIDGAVKAYKEIISTR
;
A
#
# COMPACT_ATOMS: atom_id res chain seq x y z
N MET A 1 -29.68 -54.11 -21.98
CA MET A 1 -28.37 -53.84 -21.34
C MET A 1 -27.33 -53.79 -22.45
N SER A 2 -26.41 -52.84 -22.58
CA SER A 2 -26.12 -51.60 -21.86
C SER A 2 -25.10 -50.85 -22.74
N LEU A 3 -25.45 -49.63 -23.15
CA LEU A 3 -24.62 -48.41 -23.28
C LEU A 3 -23.33 -48.40 -24.14
N MET A 4 -23.43 -47.61 -25.22
CA MET A 4 -22.51 -46.56 -25.70
C MET A 4 -21.05 -46.62 -25.25
N ASN A 5 -20.16 -46.87 -26.20
CA ASN A 5 -18.76 -46.44 -26.13
C ASN A 5 -18.65 -45.06 -26.81
N LEU A 6 -18.68 -44.00 -26.01
CA LEU A 6 -18.52 -42.61 -26.45
C LEU A 6 -17.25 -42.05 -25.79
N VAL A 7 -16.31 -41.63 -26.64
CA VAL A 7 -15.10 -40.83 -26.32
C VAL A 7 -13.95 -41.63 -25.69
N GLY A 8 -13.00 -42.08 -26.53
CA GLY A 8 -11.68 -42.50 -26.08
C GLY A 8 -10.89 -41.30 -25.55
N ALA A 9 -10.06 -41.53 -24.52
CA ALA A 9 -9.23 -40.51 -23.87
C ALA A 9 -8.30 -39.73 -24.83
N ASP A 10 -8.11 -40.22 -26.05
CA ASP A 10 -7.33 -39.60 -27.13
C ASP A 10 -8.09 -38.52 -27.94
N SER A 11 -9.39 -38.35 -27.69
CA SER A 11 -10.26 -37.41 -28.41
C SER A 11 -10.73 -36.21 -27.58
N ALA A 12 -10.29 -36.14 -26.32
CA ALA A 12 -10.59 -35.01 -25.43
C ALA A 12 -9.53 -33.91 -25.61
N PHE A 13 -9.72 -33.05 -26.60
CA PHE A 13 -8.99 -31.78 -26.65
C PHE A 13 -9.73 -30.78 -25.74
N GLY A 14 -9.04 -30.31 -24.71
CA GLY A 14 -9.55 -29.25 -23.84
C GLY A 14 -9.65 -27.92 -24.58
N ASP A 15 -10.65 -27.13 -24.23
CA ASP A 15 -10.87 -25.81 -24.83
C ASP A 15 -9.78 -24.83 -24.38
N VAL A 16 -9.12 -24.15 -25.32
CA VAL A 16 -8.07 -23.16 -25.00
C VAL A 16 -8.77 -21.85 -24.62
N VAL A 17 -9.01 -21.67 -23.32
CA VAL A 17 -9.65 -20.45 -22.81
C VAL A 17 -8.63 -19.30 -22.84
N GLN A 18 -8.77 -18.41 -23.81
CA GLN A 18 -8.01 -17.16 -23.83
C GLN A 18 -8.56 -16.20 -22.77
N LEU A 19 -7.77 -15.93 -21.72
CA LEU A 19 -8.13 -15.00 -20.66
C LEU A 19 -8.12 -13.56 -21.21
N LYS A 20 -9.30 -12.94 -21.32
CA LYS A 20 -9.39 -11.50 -21.61
C LYS A 20 -8.88 -10.71 -20.40
N ARG A 21 -7.84 -9.90 -20.60
CA ARG A 21 -7.26 -9.03 -19.56
C ARG A 21 -8.31 -8.00 -19.13
N SER A 22 -8.74 -8.04 -17.86
CA SER A 22 -9.66 -7.04 -17.30
C SER A 22 -8.97 -5.71 -16.99
N ARG A 23 -7.67 -5.75 -16.62
CA ARG A 23 -6.83 -4.57 -16.37
C ARG A 23 -5.38 -4.80 -16.82
N PRO A 24 -4.74 -3.82 -17.49
CA PRO A 24 -3.37 -3.95 -18.02
C PRO A 24 -2.28 -4.22 -16.97
N ARG A 25 -2.53 -3.90 -15.69
CA ARG A 25 -1.57 -4.04 -14.58
C ARG A 25 -1.54 -5.42 -13.92
N HIS A 26 -2.38 -6.36 -14.32
CA HIS A 26 -2.46 -7.67 -13.66
C HIS A 26 -1.46 -8.68 -14.21
N LEU A 27 -1.54 -9.01 -15.50
CA LEU A 27 -0.68 -9.99 -16.16
C LEU A 27 -0.04 -9.33 -17.37
N ASN A 28 1.25 -9.55 -17.63
CA ASN A 28 1.96 -9.09 -18.83
C ASN A 28 1.61 -9.96 -20.06
N GLU A 29 2.24 -9.71 -21.21
CA GLU A 29 1.95 -10.44 -22.45
C GLU A 29 2.27 -11.95 -22.35
N GLU A 30 3.18 -12.34 -21.46
CA GLU A 30 3.51 -13.74 -21.15
C GLU A 30 2.66 -14.36 -20.02
N GLY A 31 1.66 -13.63 -19.49
CA GLY A 31 0.80 -14.15 -18.42
C GLY A 31 1.45 -14.16 -17.03
N LEU A 32 2.57 -13.45 -16.86
CA LEU A 32 3.26 -13.28 -15.58
C LEU A 32 2.77 -12.01 -14.87
N MET A 33 2.76 -12.02 -13.54
CA MET A 33 2.55 -10.81 -12.75
C MET A 33 3.65 -9.81 -13.13
N THR A 34 3.27 -8.64 -13.66
CA THR A 34 4.22 -7.53 -13.77
C THR A 34 4.66 -7.20 -12.34
N GLU A 35 5.94 -7.37 -12.03
CA GLU A 35 6.50 -6.82 -10.80
C GLU A 35 6.10 -5.34 -10.76
N ALA A 36 5.35 -4.96 -9.71
CA ALA A 36 5.07 -3.55 -9.47
C ALA A 36 6.42 -2.83 -9.51
N PRO A 37 6.57 -1.72 -10.26
CA PRO A 37 7.85 -1.03 -10.32
C PRO A 37 8.29 -0.78 -8.89
N ALA A 38 9.36 -1.45 -8.48
CA ALA A 38 9.95 -1.19 -7.19
C ALA A 38 10.24 0.30 -7.21
N LYS A 39 9.59 1.05 -6.30
CA LYS A 39 9.98 2.43 -6.06
C LYS A 39 11.39 2.35 -5.46
N THR A 40 12.39 2.22 -6.31
CA THR A 40 13.80 2.24 -5.95
C THR A 40 14.19 3.71 -5.74
N GLY A 41 13.47 4.39 -4.84
CA GLY A 41 13.94 5.66 -4.28
C GLY A 41 15.10 5.36 -3.35
N LYS A 42 16.08 6.25 -3.27
CA LYS A 42 17.15 6.10 -2.27
C LYS A 42 16.49 6.08 -0.89
N PHE A 43 16.99 5.25 0.03
CA PHE A 43 16.42 5.16 1.39
C PHE A 43 16.19 6.54 2.03
N GLY A 44 17.13 7.48 1.84
CA GLY A 44 16.98 8.85 2.33
C GLY A 44 15.78 9.60 1.73
N GLU A 45 15.47 9.42 0.45
CA GLU A 45 14.29 10.02 -0.20
C GLU A 45 13.00 9.44 0.40
N MET A 46 12.95 8.12 0.63
CA MET A 46 11.79 7.49 1.27
C MET A 46 11.57 7.97 2.71
N VAL A 47 12.66 8.21 3.46
CA VAL A 47 12.57 8.77 4.82
C VAL A 47 12.08 10.22 4.79
N VAL A 48 12.59 11.05 3.87
CA VAL A 48 12.12 12.43 3.69
C VAL A 48 10.66 12.47 3.27
N ASP A 49 10.25 11.61 2.34
CA ASP A 49 8.85 11.50 1.91
C ASP A 49 7.93 11.06 3.06
N ALA A 50 8.39 10.13 3.90
CA ALA A 50 7.64 9.70 5.09
C ALA A 50 7.50 10.84 6.12
N LEU A 51 8.57 11.60 6.36
CA LEU A 51 8.54 12.78 7.24
C LEU A 51 7.54 13.83 6.76
N ASN A 52 7.58 14.15 5.46
CA ASN A 52 6.64 15.07 4.83
C ASN A 52 5.20 14.55 4.92
N SER A 53 5.00 13.25 4.74
CA SER A 53 3.67 12.61 4.84
C SER A 53 3.11 12.69 6.26
N ALA A 54 3.93 12.51 7.29
CA ALA A 54 3.50 12.67 8.68
C ALA A 54 3.13 14.13 9.00
N ASN A 55 3.95 15.09 8.55
CA ASN A 55 3.63 16.51 8.71
C ASN A 55 2.32 16.90 8.02
N ASN A 56 2.06 16.37 6.81
CA ASN A 56 0.82 16.64 6.11
C ASN A 56 -0.39 16.05 6.85
N ALA A 57 -0.26 14.81 7.38
CA ALA A 57 -1.33 14.20 8.17
C ALA A 57 -1.67 15.02 9.43
N GLU A 58 -0.66 15.59 10.10
CA GLU A 58 -0.86 16.50 11.24
C GLU A 58 -1.58 17.80 10.83
N GLN A 59 -1.19 18.42 9.70
CA GLN A 59 -1.87 19.62 9.20
C GLN A 59 -3.33 19.34 8.80
N ASP A 60 -3.58 18.22 8.14
CA ASP A 60 -4.93 17.80 7.74
C ASP A 60 -5.82 17.58 8.97
N SER A 61 -5.29 16.90 9.99
CA SER A 61 -5.97 16.69 11.28
C SER A 61 -6.31 18.01 11.98
N ALA A 62 -5.35 18.94 12.05
CA ALA A 62 -5.56 20.26 12.64
C ALA A 62 -6.60 21.07 11.86
N GLY A 63 -6.59 21.00 10.53
CA GLY A 63 -7.57 21.66 9.66
C GLY A 63 -8.98 21.13 9.87
N LEU A 64 -9.16 19.81 9.91
CA LEU A 64 -10.46 19.17 10.17
C LEU A 64 -10.97 19.49 11.58
N MET A 65 -10.08 19.52 12.58
CA MET A 65 -10.46 19.90 13.95
C MET A 65 -10.89 21.37 14.04
N GLN A 66 -10.18 22.28 13.36
CA GLN A 66 -10.57 23.68 13.28
C GLN A 66 -11.92 23.85 12.58
N GLN A 67 -12.15 23.12 11.49
CA GLN A 67 -13.42 23.14 10.77
C GLN A 67 -14.56 22.60 11.64
N MET A 68 -14.34 21.53 12.41
CA MET A 68 -15.33 21.00 13.35
C MET A 68 -15.73 22.01 14.43
N ILE A 69 -14.79 22.84 14.89
CA ILE A 69 -15.07 23.89 15.89
C ILE A 69 -15.81 25.08 15.27
N THR A 70 -15.49 25.43 14.03
CA THR A 70 -16.00 26.65 13.37
C THR A 70 -17.28 26.45 12.57
N ASP A 71 -17.46 25.27 11.98
CA ASP A 71 -18.64 24.85 11.21
C ASP A 71 -18.87 23.34 11.37
N PRO A 72 -19.47 22.90 12.49
CA PRO A 72 -19.63 21.49 12.85
C PRO A 72 -20.53 20.71 11.88
N ASP A 73 -21.43 21.36 11.16
CA ASP A 73 -22.33 20.70 10.20
C ASP A 73 -21.64 20.43 8.85
N SER A 74 -20.47 21.00 8.62
CA SER A 74 -19.70 20.85 7.37
C SER A 74 -18.74 19.66 7.35
N VAL A 75 -18.54 18.98 8.48
CA VAL A 75 -17.55 17.89 8.64
C VAL A 75 -18.11 16.78 9.53
N ASP A 76 -17.85 15.52 9.14
CA ASP A 76 -18.20 14.37 9.97
C ASP A 76 -17.20 14.23 11.13
N VAL A 77 -17.73 14.06 12.35
CA VAL A 77 -16.93 13.87 13.56
C VAL A 77 -16.02 12.64 13.47
N HIS A 78 -16.42 11.62 12.69
CA HIS A 78 -15.62 10.42 12.44
C HIS A 78 -14.41 10.73 11.57
N ASP A 79 -14.55 11.59 10.57
CA ASP A 79 -13.44 11.97 9.69
C ASP A 79 -12.37 12.73 10.46
N VAL A 80 -12.77 13.61 11.38
CA VAL A 80 -11.85 14.30 12.30
C VAL A 80 -11.11 13.28 13.17
N THR A 81 -11.84 12.35 13.78
CA THR A 81 -11.25 11.33 14.67
C THR A 81 -10.30 10.39 13.92
N ILE A 82 -10.66 9.97 12.71
CA ILE A 82 -9.82 9.14 11.84
C ILE A 82 -8.57 9.92 11.42
N ALA A 83 -8.72 11.20 11.06
CA ALA A 83 -7.59 12.06 10.70
C ALA A 83 -6.63 12.22 11.88
N MET A 84 -7.16 12.45 13.10
CA MET A 84 -6.35 12.51 14.32
C MET A 84 -5.60 11.21 14.58
N ALA A 85 -6.28 10.06 14.53
CA ALA A 85 -5.65 8.76 14.73
C ALA A 85 -4.57 8.46 13.67
N LYS A 86 -4.82 8.85 12.42
CA LYS A 86 -3.87 8.71 11.31
C LYS A 86 -2.64 9.58 11.52
N ALA A 87 -2.82 10.82 11.97
CA ALA A 87 -1.75 11.75 12.26
C ALA A 87 -0.86 11.24 13.40
N GLU A 88 -1.46 10.84 14.52
CA GLU A 88 -0.75 10.27 15.66
C GLU A 88 0.02 9.00 15.29
N MET A 89 -0.58 8.10 14.51
CA MET A 89 0.08 6.90 14.00
C MET A 89 1.27 7.25 13.09
N ALA A 90 1.11 8.22 12.19
CA ALA A 90 2.16 8.65 11.28
C ALA A 90 3.36 9.25 12.03
N VAL A 91 3.11 10.06 13.06
CA VAL A 91 4.15 10.62 13.93
C VAL A 91 4.87 9.52 14.71
N ASN A 92 4.13 8.59 15.31
CA ASN A 92 4.71 7.49 16.08
C ASN A 92 5.58 6.55 15.22
N LEU A 93 5.13 6.26 14.00
CA LEU A 93 5.90 5.48 13.04
C LEU A 93 7.19 6.21 12.64
N THR A 94 7.08 7.50 12.32
CA THR A 94 8.21 8.36 11.97
C THR A 94 9.27 8.39 13.07
N LYS A 95 8.83 8.58 14.31
CA LYS A 95 9.71 8.53 15.49
C LYS A 95 10.44 7.19 15.59
N SER A 96 9.72 6.09 15.44
CA SER A 96 10.30 4.74 15.48
C SER A 96 11.38 4.53 14.42
N VAL A 97 11.18 5.05 13.21
CA VAL A 97 12.16 4.99 12.11
C VAL A 97 13.40 5.83 12.43
N ILE A 98 13.22 7.06 12.93
CA ILE A 98 14.34 7.94 13.33
C ILE A 98 15.14 7.29 14.44
N ASP A 99 14.48 6.75 15.47
CA ASP A 99 15.15 6.09 16.59
C ASP A 99 15.99 4.89 16.12
N GLY A 100 15.45 4.09 15.20
CA GLY A 100 16.17 3.01 14.54
C GLY A 100 17.39 3.49 13.75
N ALA A 101 17.25 4.57 12.98
CA ALA A 101 18.35 5.15 12.22
C ALA A 101 19.45 5.72 13.11
N VAL A 102 19.10 6.41 14.19
CA VAL A 102 20.04 6.94 15.18
C VAL A 102 20.77 5.81 15.90
N LYS A 103 20.06 4.74 16.26
CA LYS A 103 20.66 3.55 16.88
C LYS A 103 21.67 2.89 15.93
N ALA A 104 21.29 2.66 14.68
CA ALA A 104 22.20 2.09 13.67
C ALA A 104 23.45 2.97 13.46
N TYR A 105 23.29 4.29 13.41
CA TYR A 105 24.42 5.22 13.31
C TYR A 105 25.37 5.11 14.52
N LYS A 106 24.82 5.06 15.74
CA LYS A 106 25.62 4.86 16.97
C LYS A 106 26.37 3.53 16.95
N GLU A 107 25.72 2.44 16.53
CA GLU A 107 26.35 1.11 16.43
C GLU A 107 27.50 1.09 15.42
N ILE A 108 27.34 1.73 14.26
CA ILE A 108 28.40 1.84 13.24
C ILE A 108 29.64 2.57 13.78
N ILE A 109 29.44 3.65 14.55
CA ILE A 109 30.54 4.45 15.10
C ILE A 109 31.17 3.77 16.32
N SER A 110 30.38 3.16 17.21
CA SER A 110 30.94 2.51 18.41
C SER A 110 31.68 1.21 18.11
N THR A 111 31.46 0.63 16.93
CA THR A 111 32.15 -0.59 16.46
C THR A 111 33.50 -0.27 15.81
N ARG A 112 33.91 1.02 15.72
CA ARG A 112 35.23 1.44 15.27
C ARG A 112 36.20 1.69 16.43
#